data_AF-A0A6P2UFR9-F1
#
_entry.id   AF-A0A6P2UFR9-F1
#
_cell.length_a   1.000
_cell.length_b   1.000
_cell.length_c   1.000
_cell.angle_alpha   90.00
_cell.angle_beta   90.00
_cell.angle_gamma   90.00
#
_symmetry.space_group_name_H-M   'P 1'
#
loop_
_entity.id
_entity.type
_entity.pdbx_description
1 polymer ?
#
loop_
_entity_poly.entity_id
_entity_poly.type
_entity_poly.pdbx_seq_one_letter_code
_entity_poly.pdbx_strand_id
1 'polypeptide(L)'
;MKLKVGDFYYGAALAQIAAYPVLSHVHSVGGKDGYYQINGDKLLLIKYATANRGAWRFTFRPDDLVDLAWSADYIVWLVLVCGGETVCLLNEDEVKEVVNCESTDNQWISVESSNGRSMKVAGSAGPLRRRIRHNAFPRDLFNDGRESNKYSWPPLSRLQFYTTWPYIVRTTEDPFFDLSDALGWDVSFGVEKVVYMGLRTYSSDWSVWDGATLRKIEKLIRYDLNFDGFDVVIERTSPELIDQGGELAAQRCADEYLWKLTITVME
;
A
#
# COMPACT_ATOMS: atom_id res chain seq x y z
N MET A 1 9.94 -3.84 -32.60
CA MET A 1 8.74 -3.22 -31.98
C MET A 1 8.92 -1.71 -32.00
N LYS A 2 7.89 -0.93 -32.34
CA LYS A 2 7.94 0.55 -32.26
C LYS A 2 7.26 1.00 -30.97
N LEU A 3 7.87 1.96 -30.27
CA LEU A 3 7.25 2.58 -29.10
C LEU A 3 6.02 3.39 -29.53
N LYS A 4 4.94 3.25 -28.77
CA LYS A 4 3.73 4.05 -28.89
C LYS A 4 3.85 5.28 -27.99
N VAL A 5 3.10 6.33 -28.31
CA VAL A 5 3.03 7.53 -27.45
C VAL A 5 2.58 7.17 -26.03
N GLY A 6 1.61 6.26 -25.90
CA GLY A 6 1.13 5.77 -24.60
C GLY A 6 2.23 5.16 -23.72
N ASP A 7 3.23 4.49 -24.31
CA ASP A 7 4.32 3.85 -23.56
C ASP A 7 5.11 4.85 -22.73
N PHE A 8 5.27 6.10 -23.20
CA PHE A 8 5.93 7.16 -22.45
C PHE A 8 5.13 7.59 -21.21
N TYR A 9 3.81 7.69 -21.33
CA TYR A 9 2.95 8.14 -20.23
C TYR A 9 2.65 7.04 -19.23
N TYR A 10 2.40 5.81 -19.71
CA TYR A 10 2.32 4.64 -18.84
C TYR A 10 3.65 4.44 -18.11
N GLY A 11 4.77 4.54 -18.82
CA GLY A 11 6.11 4.48 -18.25
C GLY A 11 6.36 5.54 -17.17
N ALA A 12 5.86 6.77 -17.34
CA ALA A 12 6.01 7.83 -16.34
C ALA A 12 5.29 7.51 -15.01
N ALA A 13 4.09 6.94 -15.07
CA ALA A 13 3.36 6.49 -13.88
C ALA A 13 4.03 5.25 -13.26
N LEU A 14 4.35 4.26 -14.10
CA LEU A 14 4.97 3.00 -13.66
C LEU A 14 6.36 3.21 -13.08
N ALA A 15 7.16 4.16 -13.58
CA ALA A 15 8.47 4.47 -13.02
C ALA A 15 8.38 5.01 -11.59
N GLN A 16 7.36 5.84 -11.30
CA GLN A 16 7.11 6.32 -9.93
C GLN A 16 6.62 5.20 -9.00
N ILE A 17 5.76 4.33 -9.51
CA ILE A 17 5.30 3.12 -8.80
C ILE A 17 6.49 2.19 -8.50
N ALA A 18 7.36 1.96 -9.49
CA ALA A 18 8.55 1.11 -9.39
C ALA A 18 9.60 1.65 -8.41
N ALA A 19 9.65 2.97 -8.24
CA ALA A 19 10.51 3.60 -7.24
C ALA A 19 9.93 3.52 -5.82
N TYR A 20 8.70 3.04 -5.64
CA TYR A 20 8.06 3.00 -4.34
C TYR A 20 8.49 1.74 -3.55
N PRO A 21 8.97 1.87 -2.28
CA PRO A 21 9.66 0.78 -1.60
C PRO A 21 8.86 -0.50 -1.33
N VAL A 22 7.52 -0.39 -1.27
CA VAL A 22 6.63 -1.53 -1.00
C VAL A 22 6.06 -2.18 -2.26
N LEU A 23 6.52 -1.77 -3.45
CA LEU A 23 6.16 -2.51 -4.65
C LEU A 23 6.79 -3.90 -4.58
N SER A 24 5.95 -4.95 -4.66
CA SER A 24 6.39 -6.34 -4.77
C SER A 24 6.31 -6.83 -6.21
N HIS A 25 5.19 -6.55 -6.90
CA HIS A 25 5.02 -6.93 -8.31
C HIS A 25 4.10 -5.99 -9.08
N VAL A 26 4.38 -5.89 -10.38
CA VAL A 26 3.56 -5.20 -11.36
C VAL A 26 3.38 -6.07 -12.60
N HIS A 27 2.13 -6.25 -13.03
CA HIS A 27 1.80 -7.02 -14.23
C HIS A 27 0.87 -6.21 -15.12
N SER A 28 1.14 -6.20 -16.43
CA SER A 28 0.15 -5.71 -17.39
C SER A 28 -1.01 -6.68 -17.50
N VAL A 29 -2.24 -6.18 -17.54
CA VAL A 29 -3.41 -7.02 -17.79
C VAL A 29 -3.51 -7.30 -19.30
N GLY A 30 -3.45 -8.58 -19.67
CA GLY A 30 -3.46 -8.99 -21.08
C GLY A 30 -4.68 -8.49 -21.83
N GLY A 31 -4.48 -7.96 -23.04
CA GLY A 31 -5.56 -7.54 -23.94
C GLY A 31 -6.19 -6.18 -23.63
N LYS A 32 -5.77 -5.47 -22.57
CA LYS A 32 -6.28 -4.14 -22.21
C LYS A 32 -5.15 -3.13 -22.01
N ASP A 33 -4.98 -2.20 -22.95
CA ASP A 33 -3.97 -1.15 -22.87
C ASP A 33 -4.23 -0.25 -21.65
N GLY A 34 -3.18 0.06 -20.88
CA GLY A 34 -3.26 0.93 -19.71
C GLY A 34 -3.69 0.22 -18.42
N TYR A 35 -4.06 -1.06 -18.46
CA TYR A 35 -4.43 -1.81 -17.27
C TYR A 35 -3.23 -2.54 -16.63
N TYR A 36 -3.07 -2.38 -15.32
CA TYR A 36 -1.99 -3.00 -14.57
C TYR A 36 -2.50 -3.55 -13.23
N GLN A 37 -1.97 -4.68 -12.81
CA GLN A 37 -2.15 -5.22 -11.47
C GLN A 37 -0.91 -4.90 -10.64
N ILE A 38 -1.13 -4.38 -9.42
CA ILE A 38 -0.06 -4.04 -8.46
C ILE A 38 -0.27 -4.89 -7.21
N ASN A 39 0.80 -5.50 -6.71
CA ASN A 39 0.84 -6.29 -5.46
C ASN A 39 -0.23 -7.39 -5.32
N GLY A 40 -0.95 -7.71 -6.40
CA GLY A 40 -1.89 -8.83 -6.48
C GLY A 40 -3.32 -8.44 -6.12
N ASP A 41 -3.50 -7.33 -5.41
CA ASP A 41 -4.77 -6.90 -4.84
C ASP A 41 -5.29 -5.59 -5.46
N LYS A 42 -4.48 -4.87 -6.24
CA LYS A 42 -4.85 -3.59 -6.84
C LYS A 42 -4.93 -3.67 -8.36
N LEU A 43 -6.01 -3.15 -8.93
CA LEU A 43 -6.18 -2.97 -10.37
C LEU A 43 -6.10 -1.50 -10.72
N LEU A 44 -5.17 -1.14 -11.60
CA LEU A 44 -4.94 0.22 -12.06
C LEU A 44 -5.43 0.36 -13.50
N LEU A 45 -6.19 1.40 -13.78
CA LEU A 45 -6.37 1.93 -15.13
C LEU A 45 -5.55 3.21 -15.28
N ILE A 46 -4.53 3.18 -16.13
CA ILE A 46 -3.72 4.35 -16.47
C ILE A 46 -4.26 4.95 -17.77
N LYS A 47 -4.71 6.21 -17.71
CA LYS A 47 -5.01 7.03 -18.89
C LYS A 47 -4.10 8.23 -18.95
N TYR A 48 -3.88 8.73 -20.16
CA TYR A 48 -3.01 9.88 -20.38
C TYR A 48 -3.68 10.91 -21.27
N ALA A 49 -3.29 12.16 -21.06
CA ALA A 49 -3.62 13.28 -21.93
C ALA A 49 -2.33 14.02 -22.28
N THR A 50 -2.14 14.35 -23.55
CA THR A 50 -0.88 14.96 -24.06
C THR A 50 -0.87 16.48 -24.05
N ALA A 51 -2.01 17.11 -23.72
CA ALA A 51 -2.13 18.57 -23.71
C ALA A 51 -1.21 19.20 -22.64
N ASN A 52 -0.68 20.40 -22.88
CA ASN A 52 0.18 21.13 -21.93
C ASN A 52 -0.47 22.45 -21.48
N ARG A 53 -1.74 22.44 -21.06
CA ARG A 53 -2.53 23.67 -20.83
C ARG A 53 -3.29 23.73 -19.52
N GLY A 54 -2.76 23.14 -18.44
CA GLY A 54 -3.31 23.24 -17.08
C GLY A 54 -4.68 22.56 -16.85
N ALA A 55 -5.33 22.09 -17.92
CA ALA A 55 -6.55 21.30 -17.93
C ALA A 55 -6.38 20.11 -18.88
N TRP A 56 -6.64 18.90 -18.38
CA TRP A 56 -6.52 17.64 -19.11
C TRP A 56 -7.84 16.89 -19.07
N ARG A 57 -8.32 16.44 -20.23
CA ARG A 57 -9.57 15.69 -20.34
C ARG A 57 -9.31 14.27 -20.81
N PHE A 58 -9.95 13.32 -20.14
CA PHE A 58 -9.85 11.90 -20.35
C PHE A 58 -11.25 11.36 -20.66
N THR A 59 -11.39 10.60 -21.75
CA THR A 59 -12.66 9.99 -22.14
C THR A 59 -12.67 8.52 -21.75
N PHE A 60 -13.79 8.05 -21.23
CA PHE A 60 -14.04 6.69 -20.77
C PHE A 60 -15.11 6.05 -21.62
N ARG A 61 -14.79 4.87 -22.17
CA ARG A 61 -15.76 4.03 -22.87
C ARG A 61 -16.58 3.25 -21.85
N PRO A 62 -17.77 2.77 -22.20
CA PRO A 62 -18.58 1.91 -21.32
C PRO A 62 -17.77 0.73 -20.76
N ASP A 63 -16.96 0.07 -21.59
CA ASP A 63 -16.12 -1.05 -21.16
C ASP A 63 -15.12 -0.66 -20.05
N ASP A 64 -14.57 0.55 -20.10
CA ASP A 64 -13.68 1.05 -19.04
C ASP A 64 -14.44 1.23 -17.73
N LEU A 65 -15.69 1.70 -17.81
CA LEU A 65 -16.51 1.98 -16.64
C LEU A 65 -16.98 0.70 -15.95
N VAL A 66 -17.28 -0.34 -16.73
CA VAL A 66 -17.60 -1.68 -16.21
C VAL A 66 -16.41 -2.22 -15.43
N ASP A 67 -15.21 -2.17 -15.99
CA ASP A 67 -14.00 -2.64 -15.30
C ASP A 67 -13.74 -1.87 -14.00
N LEU A 68 -14.01 -0.56 -14.00
CA LEU A 68 -13.85 0.30 -12.82
C LEU A 68 -14.88 0.03 -11.71
N ALA A 69 -16.08 -0.44 -12.07
CA ALA A 69 -17.18 -0.63 -11.11
C ALA A 69 -17.37 -2.08 -10.62
N TRP A 70 -16.82 -3.08 -11.32
CA TRP A 70 -17.14 -4.50 -11.09
C TRP A 70 -15.94 -5.36 -10.68
N SER A 71 -14.88 -4.76 -10.15
CA SER A 71 -13.72 -5.50 -9.63
C SER A 71 -13.92 -5.89 -8.16
N ALA A 72 -14.77 -6.89 -7.90
CA ALA A 72 -15.00 -7.37 -6.52
C ALA A 72 -13.71 -7.92 -5.87
N ASP A 73 -12.79 -8.43 -6.67
CA ASP A 73 -11.55 -9.05 -6.21
C ASP A 73 -10.39 -8.06 -6.05
N TYR A 74 -10.56 -6.80 -6.47
CA TYR A 74 -9.46 -5.83 -6.53
C TYR A 74 -9.84 -4.46 -6.00
N ILE A 75 -8.87 -3.79 -5.38
CA ILE A 75 -8.95 -2.36 -5.09
C ILE A 75 -8.64 -1.61 -6.37
N VAL A 76 -9.66 -0.94 -6.92
CA VAL A 76 -9.55 -0.23 -8.19
C VAL A 76 -9.01 1.18 -8.01
N TRP A 77 -8.03 1.53 -8.85
CA TRP A 77 -7.44 2.86 -8.91
C TRP A 77 -7.42 3.40 -10.34
N LEU A 78 -7.80 4.66 -10.48
CA LEU A 78 -7.69 5.39 -11.74
C LEU A 78 -6.52 6.36 -11.69
N VAL A 79 -5.56 6.17 -12.60
CA VAL A 79 -4.33 6.97 -12.72
C VAL A 79 -4.39 7.82 -13.98
N LEU A 80 -4.46 9.14 -13.80
CA LEU A 80 -4.60 10.11 -14.88
C LEU A 80 -3.30 10.90 -15.07
N VAL A 81 -2.53 10.51 -16.09
CA VAL A 81 -1.27 11.17 -16.44
C VAL A 81 -1.57 12.46 -17.22
N CYS A 82 -1.28 13.59 -16.60
CA CYS A 82 -1.61 14.94 -17.05
C CYS A 82 -0.42 15.56 -17.78
N GLY A 83 -0.27 15.24 -19.07
CA GLY A 83 0.87 15.68 -19.87
C GLY A 83 2.19 15.22 -19.26
N GLY A 84 3.18 16.10 -19.28
CA GLY A 84 4.45 15.90 -18.55
C GLY A 84 4.46 16.55 -17.16
N GLU A 85 3.32 16.97 -16.62
CA GLU A 85 3.27 17.85 -15.44
C GLU A 85 2.97 17.11 -14.15
N THR A 86 1.95 16.26 -14.13
CA THR A 86 1.49 15.61 -12.90
C THR A 86 0.75 14.31 -13.16
N VAL A 87 0.52 13.54 -12.10
CA VAL A 87 -0.35 12.36 -12.12
C VAL A 87 -1.45 12.57 -11.09
N CYS A 88 -2.71 12.44 -11.51
CA CYS A 88 -3.86 12.47 -10.62
C CYS A 88 -4.31 11.04 -10.34
N LEU A 89 -4.40 10.68 -9.07
CA LEU A 89 -4.88 9.38 -8.60
C LEU A 89 -6.28 9.55 -8.03
N LEU A 90 -7.21 8.66 -8.42
CA LEU A 90 -8.57 8.60 -7.92
C LEU A 90 -8.87 7.17 -7.46
N ASN A 91 -9.50 7.03 -6.29
CA ASN A 91 -10.05 5.76 -5.85
C ASN A 91 -11.45 5.52 -6.44
N GLU A 92 -12.04 4.36 -6.16
CA GLU A 92 -13.36 3.96 -6.65
C GLU A 92 -14.49 4.96 -6.28
N ASP A 93 -14.55 5.40 -5.03
CA ASP A 93 -15.57 6.34 -4.55
C ASP A 93 -15.50 7.68 -5.29
N GLU A 94 -14.28 8.17 -5.52
CA GLU A 94 -14.04 9.41 -6.24
C GLU A 94 -14.39 9.31 -7.71
N VAL A 95 -14.13 8.16 -8.34
CA VAL A 95 -14.57 7.88 -9.71
C VAL A 95 -16.10 7.90 -9.77
N LYS A 96 -16.79 7.21 -8.86
CA LYS A 96 -18.25 7.18 -8.77
C LYS A 96 -18.87 8.56 -8.50
N GLU A 97 -18.14 9.47 -7.87
CA GLU A 97 -18.59 10.85 -7.66
C GLU A 97 -18.58 11.68 -8.96
N VAL A 98 -17.63 11.44 -9.86
CA VAL A 98 -17.42 12.27 -11.06
C VAL A 98 -17.96 11.67 -12.36
N VAL A 99 -18.19 10.36 -12.42
CA VAL A 99 -18.77 9.68 -13.61
C VAL A 99 -19.87 8.71 -13.22
N ASN A 100 -20.84 8.51 -14.11
CA ASN A 100 -21.82 7.44 -13.97
C ASN A 100 -21.23 6.13 -14.54
N CYS A 101 -20.82 5.21 -13.67
CA CYS A 101 -20.21 3.93 -14.10
C CYS A 101 -21.20 2.96 -14.77
N GLU A 102 -22.51 3.19 -14.64
CA GLU A 102 -23.55 2.38 -15.29
C GLU A 102 -23.97 2.94 -16.65
N SER A 103 -23.36 4.05 -17.08
CA SER A 103 -23.67 4.70 -18.35
C SER A 103 -23.25 3.85 -19.56
N THR A 104 -24.15 3.70 -20.52
CA THR A 104 -23.85 3.14 -21.84
C THR A 104 -23.20 4.15 -22.80
N ASP A 105 -23.19 5.43 -22.43
CA ASP A 105 -22.54 6.50 -23.19
C ASP A 105 -21.13 6.78 -22.66
N ASN A 106 -20.26 7.27 -23.55
CA ASN A 106 -18.93 7.74 -23.18
C ASN A 106 -18.99 8.80 -22.07
N GLN A 107 -18.21 8.59 -21.01
CA GLN A 107 -18.07 9.55 -19.92
C GLN A 107 -16.72 10.27 -20.03
N TRP A 108 -16.53 11.35 -19.26
CA TRP A 108 -15.26 12.06 -19.22
C TRP A 108 -14.90 12.48 -17.81
N ILE A 109 -13.60 12.61 -17.57
CA ILE A 109 -13.01 13.23 -16.39
C ILE A 109 -12.03 14.30 -16.86
N SER A 110 -12.05 15.46 -16.22
CA SER A 110 -11.16 16.58 -16.42
C SER A 110 -10.39 16.84 -15.14
N VAL A 111 -9.09 17.04 -15.28
CA VAL A 111 -8.19 17.41 -14.20
C VAL A 111 -7.65 18.80 -14.49
N GLU A 112 -7.73 19.71 -13.53
CA GLU A 112 -7.16 21.05 -13.62
C GLU A 112 -6.14 21.26 -12.50
N SER A 113 -4.94 21.73 -12.83
CA SER A 113 -3.96 22.15 -11.83
C SER A 113 -3.89 23.67 -11.75
N SER A 114 -3.94 24.20 -10.53
CA SER A 114 -3.65 25.60 -10.25
C SER A 114 -2.44 25.68 -9.32
N ASN A 115 -1.32 26.18 -9.83
CA ASN A 115 -0.09 26.46 -9.07
C ASN A 115 0.61 25.24 -8.46
N GLY A 116 0.43 24.03 -9.02
CA GLY A 116 1.21 22.83 -8.66
C GLY A 116 1.01 22.27 -7.23
N ARG A 117 0.05 22.79 -6.45
CA ARG A 117 -0.21 22.34 -5.06
C ARG A 117 -1.34 21.33 -4.96
N SER A 118 -2.41 21.55 -5.72
CA SER A 118 -3.58 20.67 -5.74
C SER A 118 -4.29 20.72 -7.09
N MET A 119 -4.93 19.61 -7.43
CA MET A 119 -5.71 19.40 -8.63
C MET A 119 -7.21 19.47 -8.30
N LYS A 120 -7.98 20.11 -9.18
CA LYS A 120 -9.44 20.01 -9.21
C LYS A 120 -9.82 18.92 -10.20
N VAL A 121 -10.80 18.13 -9.86
CA VAL A 121 -11.29 17.04 -10.70
C VAL A 121 -12.78 17.25 -10.93
N ALA A 122 -13.23 17.08 -12.16
CA ALA A 122 -14.63 17.09 -12.51
C ALA A 122 -14.89 16.06 -13.60
N GLY A 123 -16.10 15.53 -13.68
CA GLY A 123 -16.48 14.63 -14.76
C GLY A 123 -17.90 14.88 -15.21
N SER A 124 -18.40 13.96 -16.04
CA SER A 124 -19.76 14.00 -16.58
C SER A 124 -20.85 14.15 -15.50
N ALA A 125 -20.65 13.58 -14.30
CA ALA A 125 -21.62 13.62 -13.20
C ALA A 125 -21.47 14.86 -12.30
N GLY A 126 -20.37 15.60 -12.42
CA GLY A 126 -20.11 16.80 -11.62
C GLY A 126 -18.67 16.92 -11.13
N PRO A 127 -18.37 17.98 -10.37
CA PRO A 127 -17.06 18.18 -9.74
C PRO A 127 -16.88 17.28 -8.51
N LEU A 128 -15.65 16.82 -8.29
CA LEU A 128 -15.24 16.18 -7.05
C LEU A 128 -15.25 17.22 -5.92
N ARG A 129 -15.88 16.89 -4.78
CA ARG A 129 -16.00 17.78 -3.60
C ARG A 129 -14.64 18.19 -3.04
N ARG A 130 -13.68 17.27 -3.04
CA ARG A 130 -12.32 17.50 -2.51
C ARG A 130 -11.33 17.78 -3.64
N ARG A 131 -10.21 18.40 -3.29
CA ARG A 131 -9.05 18.57 -4.20
C ARG A 131 -8.06 17.45 -3.97
N ILE A 132 -7.42 16.99 -5.05
CA ILE A 132 -6.36 15.97 -4.99
C ILE A 132 -4.99 16.65 -4.84
N ARG A 133 -4.12 16.15 -3.98
CA ARG A 133 -2.77 16.71 -3.81
C ARG A 133 -1.86 16.21 -4.94
N HIS A 134 -0.91 17.02 -5.42
CA HIS A 134 0.05 16.57 -6.45
C HIS A 134 0.94 15.42 -5.97
N ASN A 135 1.27 15.40 -4.68
CA ASN A 135 2.06 14.33 -4.05
C ASN A 135 1.20 13.20 -3.48
N ALA A 136 -0.07 13.08 -3.91
CA ALA A 136 -0.91 11.93 -3.57
C ALA A 136 -0.41 10.67 -4.28
N PHE A 137 -0.04 10.77 -5.55
CA PHE A 137 0.54 9.66 -6.31
C PHE A 137 2.07 9.59 -6.12
N PRO A 138 2.68 8.40 -6.00
CA PRO A 138 2.04 7.08 -5.83
C PRO A 138 1.73 6.72 -4.37
N ARG A 139 2.00 7.59 -3.39
CA ARG A 139 1.85 7.29 -1.96
C ARG A 139 0.47 6.71 -1.60
N ASP A 140 -0.59 7.38 -2.02
CA ASP A 140 -1.96 7.04 -1.64
C ASP A 140 -2.43 5.73 -2.30
N LEU A 141 -1.82 5.33 -3.44
CA LEU A 141 -2.05 4.02 -4.08
C LEU A 141 -1.67 2.86 -3.16
N PHE A 142 -0.63 3.05 -2.33
CA PHE A 142 -0.12 2.02 -1.43
C PHE A 142 -0.62 2.16 0.01
N ASN A 143 -1.26 3.28 0.35
CA ASN A 143 -1.85 3.50 1.68
C ASN A 143 -3.32 3.04 1.76
N ASP A 144 -3.86 2.45 0.70
CA ASP A 144 -5.20 1.86 0.55
C ASP A 144 -6.42 2.72 0.91
N GLY A 145 -6.23 3.96 1.38
CA GLY A 145 -7.32 4.86 1.78
C GLY A 145 -8.19 4.37 2.94
N ARG A 146 -8.04 3.11 3.36
CA ARG A 146 -8.65 2.55 4.57
C ARG A 146 -7.97 3.21 5.75
N GLU A 147 -8.76 3.88 6.61
CA GLU A 147 -8.26 4.35 7.89
C GLU A 147 -7.55 3.17 8.57
N SER A 148 -6.29 3.37 8.97
CA SER A 148 -5.54 2.35 9.68
C SER A 148 -6.37 1.93 10.90
N ASN A 149 -6.93 0.72 10.86
CA ASN A 149 -7.58 0.17 12.03
C ASN A 149 -6.54 0.19 13.17
N LYS A 150 -6.95 0.52 14.39
CA LYS A 150 -6.03 0.52 15.54
C LYS A 150 -5.33 -0.82 15.78
N TYR A 151 -5.85 -1.90 15.18
CA TYR A 151 -5.30 -3.26 15.21
C TYR A 151 -4.48 -3.63 13.96
N SER A 152 -4.38 -2.76 12.95
CA SER A 152 -3.56 -3.06 11.77
C SER A 152 -2.08 -2.83 12.06
N TRP A 153 -1.21 -3.56 11.37
CA TRP A 153 0.20 -3.25 11.27
C TRP A 153 0.41 -1.83 10.70
N PRO A 154 1.57 -1.20 10.93
CA PRO A 154 1.86 0.11 10.35
C PRO A 154 1.61 0.11 8.84
N PRO A 155 1.04 1.17 8.25
CA PRO A 155 0.89 1.23 6.81
C PRO A 155 2.23 1.00 6.11
N LEU A 156 2.22 0.40 4.91
CA LEU A 156 3.44 0.15 4.15
C LEU A 156 4.47 -0.71 4.91
N SER A 157 4.00 -1.56 5.83
CA SER A 157 4.87 -2.48 6.56
C SER A 157 5.17 -3.73 5.76
N ARG A 158 6.39 -4.24 5.92
CA ARG A 158 6.75 -5.61 5.58
C ARG A 158 7.12 -6.35 6.85
N LEU A 159 6.44 -7.45 7.12
CA LEU A 159 6.74 -8.38 8.19
C LEU A 159 7.56 -9.54 7.63
N GLN A 160 8.60 -9.93 8.35
CA GLN A 160 9.44 -11.08 8.02
C GLN A 160 9.58 -11.98 9.24
N PHE A 161 9.53 -13.29 9.05
CA PHE A 161 9.61 -14.25 10.15
C PHE A 161 10.78 -15.17 9.93
N TYR A 162 11.49 -15.50 11.01
CA TYR A 162 12.69 -16.30 11.00
C TYR A 162 12.63 -17.36 12.09
N THR A 163 13.06 -18.59 11.78
CA THR A 163 13.29 -19.63 12.81
C THR A 163 14.65 -19.45 13.47
N THR A 164 15.65 -19.13 12.66
CA THR A 164 16.99 -18.73 13.09
C THR A 164 17.41 -17.57 12.20
N TRP A 165 17.92 -16.49 12.78
CA TRP A 165 18.46 -15.39 11.98
C TRP A 165 19.69 -15.86 11.19
N PRO A 166 19.84 -15.55 9.88
CA PRO A 166 18.97 -14.71 9.02
C PRO A 166 18.01 -15.49 8.09
N TYR A 167 17.65 -16.73 8.42
CA TYR A 167 16.82 -17.59 7.58
C TYR A 167 15.32 -17.23 7.64
N ILE A 168 14.83 -16.60 6.58
CA ILE A 168 13.42 -16.19 6.44
C ILE A 168 12.55 -17.42 6.14
N VAL A 169 11.53 -17.64 6.96
CA VAL A 169 10.50 -18.66 6.72
C VAL A 169 9.23 -18.09 6.11
N ARG A 170 8.93 -16.80 6.34
CA ARG A 170 7.75 -16.14 5.79
C ARG A 170 7.97 -14.65 5.64
N THR A 171 7.33 -14.06 4.64
CA THR A 171 7.27 -12.60 4.45
C THR A 171 5.85 -12.23 4.04
N THR A 172 5.36 -11.10 4.53
CA THR A 172 4.01 -10.61 4.24
C THR A 172 3.99 -9.08 4.28
N GLU A 173 3.11 -8.49 3.48
CA GLU A 173 2.80 -7.05 3.43
C GLU A 173 1.34 -6.78 3.82
N ASP A 174 0.64 -7.82 4.29
CA ASP A 174 -0.76 -7.73 4.71
C ASP A 174 -0.88 -6.90 6.00
N PRO A 175 -1.59 -5.75 5.96
CA PRO A 175 -1.78 -4.90 7.14
C PRO A 175 -2.65 -5.55 8.23
N PHE A 176 -3.35 -6.64 7.93
CA PHE A 176 -4.18 -7.42 8.86
C PHE A 176 -3.62 -8.83 9.10
N PHE A 177 -2.33 -9.02 8.84
CA PHE A 177 -1.70 -10.32 9.03
C PHE A 177 -1.88 -10.84 10.46
N ASP A 178 -2.55 -11.98 10.58
CA ASP A 178 -2.83 -12.68 11.83
C ASP A 178 -1.61 -13.54 12.22
N LEU A 179 -0.99 -13.22 13.35
CA LEU A 179 0.15 -13.95 13.91
C LEU A 179 -0.29 -15.25 14.56
N SER A 180 -1.46 -15.33 15.16
CA SER A 180 -1.91 -16.52 15.86
C SER A 180 -2.11 -17.67 14.87
N ASP A 181 -2.78 -17.39 13.75
CA ASP A 181 -2.97 -18.33 12.65
C ASP A 181 -1.64 -18.70 11.99
N ALA A 182 -0.74 -17.72 11.84
CA ALA A 182 0.51 -17.93 11.13
C ALA A 182 1.62 -18.61 11.96
N LEU A 183 1.66 -18.37 13.27
CA LEU A 183 2.75 -18.78 14.16
C LEU A 183 2.31 -19.78 15.22
N GLY A 184 1.04 -19.79 15.62
CA GLY A 184 0.53 -20.56 16.76
C GLY A 184 0.02 -21.97 16.41
N TRP A 185 -0.38 -22.23 15.15
CA TRP A 185 -1.06 -23.48 14.75
C TRP A 185 -0.32 -24.79 15.11
N ASP A 186 1.01 -24.78 15.20
CA ASP A 186 1.84 -25.94 15.52
C ASP A 186 2.37 -25.96 16.98
N VAL A 187 1.94 -25.02 17.83
CA VAL A 187 2.36 -24.94 19.24
C VAL A 187 1.46 -25.84 20.08
N SER A 188 2.04 -26.89 20.66
CA SER A 188 1.33 -27.80 21.56
C SER A 188 1.31 -27.28 23.00
N PHE A 189 0.34 -27.74 23.79
CA PHE A 189 0.26 -27.43 25.22
C PHE A 189 1.56 -27.77 25.96
N GLY A 190 2.08 -26.84 26.74
CA GLY A 190 3.35 -27.00 27.48
C GLY A 190 4.62 -26.96 26.62
N VAL A 191 4.52 -26.63 25.31
CA VAL A 191 5.66 -26.44 24.42
C VAL A 191 5.86 -24.96 24.13
N GLU A 192 7.12 -24.50 24.21
CA GLU A 192 7.51 -23.16 23.80
C GLU A 192 7.95 -23.16 22.34
N LYS A 193 7.51 -22.16 21.58
CA LYS A 193 7.99 -21.89 20.22
C LYS A 193 8.68 -20.54 20.18
N VAL A 194 9.93 -20.54 19.70
CA VAL A 194 10.70 -19.31 19.49
C VAL A 194 10.67 -18.93 18.02
N VAL A 195 10.25 -17.70 17.73
CA VAL A 195 10.24 -17.10 16.39
C VAL A 195 10.85 -15.72 16.47
N TYR A 196 11.61 -15.32 15.46
CA TYR A 196 12.01 -13.92 15.29
C TYR A 196 11.08 -13.26 14.28
N MET A 197 10.56 -12.10 14.64
CA MET A 197 9.73 -11.26 13.79
C MET A 197 10.50 -9.99 13.46
N GLY A 198 10.70 -9.73 12.18
CA GLY A 198 11.19 -8.48 11.65
C GLY A 198 10.06 -7.62 11.13
N LEU A 199 10.14 -6.32 11.41
CA LEU A 199 9.24 -5.31 10.86
C LEU A 199 10.06 -4.15 10.31
N ARG A 200 9.70 -3.72 9.11
CA ARG A 200 10.07 -2.41 8.57
C ARG A 200 8.82 -1.74 8.02
N THR A 201 8.76 -0.42 8.04
CA THR A 201 7.68 0.36 7.42
C THR A 201 8.24 1.59 6.71
N TYR A 202 7.65 1.89 5.57
CA TYR A 202 7.95 3.10 4.79
C TYR A 202 6.89 4.18 4.95
N SER A 203 5.98 4.03 5.93
CA SER A 203 4.99 5.05 6.24
C SER A 203 5.64 6.33 6.75
N SER A 204 5.20 7.47 6.23
CA SER A 204 5.65 8.79 6.71
C SER A 204 5.28 9.05 8.17
N ASP A 205 4.25 8.36 8.68
CA ASP A 205 3.78 8.51 10.06
C ASP A 205 4.64 7.68 11.04
N TRP A 206 5.51 6.83 10.51
CA TRP A 206 6.41 5.95 11.24
C TRP A 206 7.84 6.18 10.75
N SER A 207 8.52 7.18 11.30
CA SER A 207 9.87 7.55 10.85
C SER A 207 10.99 6.87 11.64
N VAL A 208 10.77 6.59 12.94
CA VAL A 208 11.79 6.11 13.87
C VAL A 208 11.25 5.05 14.83
N TRP A 209 12.04 3.99 15.05
CA TRP A 209 11.85 2.97 16.08
C TRP A 209 12.19 3.50 17.47
N ASP A 210 11.45 4.49 17.95
CA ASP A 210 11.57 4.97 19.32
C ASP A 210 10.80 4.09 20.31
N GLY A 211 10.95 4.37 21.62
CA GLY A 211 10.27 3.58 22.64
C GLY A 211 8.74 3.59 22.55
N ALA A 212 8.12 4.66 22.03
CA ALA A 212 6.67 4.73 21.87
C ALA A 212 6.20 3.87 20.69
N THR A 213 6.89 3.99 19.56
CA THR A 213 6.69 3.20 18.34
C THR A 213 6.85 1.70 18.62
N LEU A 214 7.94 1.30 19.29
CA LEU A 214 8.19 -0.09 19.67
C LEU A 214 7.10 -0.65 20.58
N ARG A 215 6.71 0.10 21.62
CA ARG A 215 5.60 -0.31 22.52
C ARG A 215 4.27 -0.45 21.78
N LYS A 216 4.03 0.33 20.72
CA LYS A 216 2.83 0.20 19.89
C LYS A 216 2.82 -1.12 19.14
N ILE A 217 3.94 -1.52 18.53
CA ILE A 217 4.08 -2.82 17.86
C ILE A 217 3.93 -3.98 18.85
N GLU A 218 4.58 -3.89 20.01
CA GLU A 218 4.47 -4.92 21.04
C GLU A 218 3.05 -5.08 21.59
N LYS A 219 2.24 -4.01 21.58
CA LYS A 219 0.81 -4.10 21.92
C LYS A 219 0.03 -4.82 20.84
N LEU A 220 0.35 -4.62 19.56
CA LEU A 220 -0.27 -5.35 18.45
C LEU A 220 0.08 -6.83 18.53
N ILE A 221 1.36 -7.17 18.72
CA ILE A 221 1.81 -8.57 18.88
C ILE A 221 1.06 -9.28 20.01
N ARG A 222 0.98 -8.65 21.20
CA ARG A 222 0.24 -9.24 22.33
C ARG A 222 -1.25 -9.31 22.08
N TYR A 223 -1.84 -8.28 21.46
CA TYR A 223 -3.27 -8.28 21.18
C TYR A 223 -3.62 -9.48 20.29
N ASP A 224 -2.87 -9.66 19.21
CA ASP A 224 -3.12 -10.68 18.21
C ASP A 224 -2.94 -12.10 18.78
N LEU A 225 -1.78 -12.39 19.40
CA LEU A 225 -1.51 -13.72 19.97
C LEU A 225 -2.40 -14.04 21.19
N ASN A 226 -2.61 -13.10 22.11
CA ASN A 226 -3.38 -13.37 23.32
C ASN A 226 -4.87 -13.49 23.07
N PHE A 227 -5.38 -12.89 21.98
CA PHE A 227 -6.79 -13.03 21.62
C PHE A 227 -7.15 -14.50 21.33
N ASP A 228 -6.22 -15.27 20.76
CA ASP A 228 -6.43 -16.66 20.32
C ASP A 228 -5.85 -17.72 21.27
N GLY A 229 -5.60 -17.36 22.53
CA GLY A 229 -5.22 -18.35 23.54
C GLY A 229 -3.71 -18.56 23.72
N PHE A 230 -2.86 -17.74 23.11
CA PHE A 230 -1.42 -17.82 23.28
C PHE A 230 -0.89 -16.80 24.29
N ASP A 231 0.14 -17.15 25.06
CA ASP A 231 0.96 -16.19 25.78
C ASP A 231 2.24 -15.91 24.99
N VAL A 232 2.78 -14.70 25.13
CA VAL A 232 3.98 -14.28 24.39
C VAL A 232 4.92 -13.45 25.25
N VAL A 233 6.16 -13.94 25.36
CA VAL A 233 7.30 -13.16 25.85
C VAL A 233 7.97 -12.48 24.67
N ILE A 234 8.13 -11.16 24.75
CA ILE A 234 8.70 -10.32 23.68
C ILE A 234 10.04 -9.75 24.13
N GLU A 235 11.10 -10.10 23.40
CA GLU A 235 12.45 -9.55 23.55
C GLU A 235 12.81 -8.73 22.30
N ARG A 236 13.42 -7.56 22.48
CA ARG A 236 13.91 -6.73 21.36
C ARG A 236 15.31 -7.18 20.96
N THR A 237 15.54 -7.49 19.68
CA THR A 237 16.76 -8.16 19.21
C THR A 237 17.40 -7.53 17.97
N SER A 238 17.12 -6.26 17.65
CA SER A 238 17.67 -5.61 16.44
C SER A 238 19.21 -5.71 16.40
N PRO A 239 19.83 -6.16 15.27
CA PRO A 239 21.27 -6.40 15.18
C PRO A 239 22.13 -5.16 15.48
N GLU A 240 21.60 -3.97 15.23
CA GLU A 240 22.30 -2.69 15.43
C GLU A 240 22.43 -2.30 16.92
N LEU A 241 21.65 -2.92 17.81
CA LEU A 241 21.80 -2.75 19.27
C LEU A 241 23.05 -3.45 19.81
N ILE A 242 23.61 -4.42 19.06
CA ILE A 242 24.77 -5.21 19.46
C ILE A 242 26.07 -4.40 19.26
N ASP A 243 26.13 -3.56 18.22
CA ASP A 243 27.34 -2.78 17.89
C ASP A 243 27.47 -1.44 18.63
N GLN A 244 26.41 -0.94 19.27
CA GLN A 244 26.40 0.37 19.95
C GLN A 244 26.40 0.30 21.49
N GLY A 245 26.76 -0.84 22.08
CA GLY A 245 26.93 -0.95 23.53
C GLY A 245 25.61 -0.89 24.33
N GLY A 246 24.48 -1.24 23.71
CA GLY A 246 23.20 -1.43 24.40
C GLY A 246 22.34 -0.17 24.58
N GLU A 247 22.77 1.00 24.10
CA GLU A 247 21.87 2.16 24.02
C GLU A 247 21.00 2.08 22.75
N LEU A 248 19.69 2.24 22.92
CA LEU A 248 18.71 2.36 21.83
C LEU A 248 18.95 3.68 21.08
N ALA A 249 19.88 3.67 20.12
CA ALA A 249 19.88 4.72 19.11
C ALA A 249 18.57 4.65 18.31
N ALA A 250 18.04 5.82 17.99
CA ALA A 250 16.90 5.97 17.12
C ALA A 250 17.19 5.36 15.73
N GLN A 251 16.70 4.15 15.47
CA GLN A 251 16.78 3.49 14.16
C GLN A 251 15.62 3.97 13.28
N ARG A 252 15.82 4.11 11.97
CA ARG A 252 14.73 4.51 11.06
C ARG A 252 13.75 3.34 10.92
N CYS A 253 12.45 3.63 10.85
CA CYS A 253 11.46 2.57 10.65
C CYS A 253 11.58 1.83 9.31
N ALA A 254 12.23 2.45 8.33
CA ALA A 254 12.53 1.83 7.03
C ALA A 254 13.60 0.73 7.14
N ASP A 255 14.42 0.77 8.19
CA ASP A 255 15.35 -0.29 8.54
C ASP A 255 14.60 -1.33 9.40
N GLU A 256 14.93 -2.61 9.22
CA GLU A 256 14.23 -3.68 9.92
C GLU A 256 14.58 -3.71 11.40
N TYR A 257 13.54 -3.75 12.23
CA TYR A 257 13.65 -4.02 13.66
C TYR A 257 13.23 -5.45 13.95
N LEU A 258 13.99 -6.15 14.79
CA LEU A 258 13.71 -7.54 15.16
C LEU A 258 13.17 -7.65 16.59
N TRP A 259 12.17 -8.50 16.75
CA TRP A 259 11.71 -9.04 18.02
C TRP A 259 11.94 -10.54 18.04
N LYS A 260 12.40 -11.07 19.17
CA LYS A 260 12.32 -12.50 19.50
C LYS A 260 11.04 -12.71 20.30
N LEU A 261 10.21 -13.61 19.81
CA LEU A 261 8.92 -13.98 20.38
C LEU A 261 9.05 -15.40 20.91
N THR A 262 8.77 -15.60 22.20
CA THR A 262 8.60 -16.93 22.79
C THR A 262 7.11 -17.11 23.05
N ILE A 263 6.49 -18.02 22.29
CA ILE A 263 5.05 -18.25 22.26
C ILE A 263 4.72 -19.57 22.96
N THR A 264 3.70 -19.55 23.81
CA THR A 264 3.16 -20.72 24.52
C THR A 264 1.64 -20.74 24.46
N VAL A 265 1.02 -21.91 24.62
CA VAL A 265 -0.44 -22.01 24.79
C VAL A 265 -0.79 -21.70 26.24
N MET A 266 -1.79 -20.84 26.47
CA MET A 266 -2.28 -20.55 27.82
C MET A 266 -2.96 -21.77 28.46
N GLU A 267 -2.85 -21.89 29.78
CA GLU A 267 -3.55 -22.91 30.57
C GLU A 267 -5.07 -22.71 30.65
#